data_AF-A0A7V9ZJW1-F1
#
_entry.id   AF-A0A7V9ZJW1-F1
#
_cell.length_a   1.000
_cell.length_b   1.000
_cell.length_c   1.000
_cell.angle_alpha   90.00
_cell.angle_beta   90.00
_cell.angle_gamma   90.00
#
_symmetry.space_group_name_H-M   'P 1'
#
loop_
_entity.id
_entity.type
_entity.pdbx_description
1 polymer ?
#
loop_
_entity_poly.entity_id
_entity_poly.type
_entity_poly.pdbx_seq_one_letter_code
_entity_poly.pdbx_strand_id
1 'polypeptide(L)' 'MAVSCQECGAQLRLGTDSCPLCGAELKVKPREKAEPQAPDEYHDNVRQLREELKRLRGHDAEAV' A
#
# COMPACT_ATOMS: atom_id res chain seq x y z
N MET A 1 -10.26 -5.54 8.94
CA MET A 1 -9.86 -4.12 9.03
C MET A 1 -11.09 -3.33 9.47
N ALA A 2 -10.99 -2.56 10.55
CA ALA A 2 -12.09 -1.76 11.11
C ALA A 2 -11.66 -0.28 11.09
N VAL A 3 -12.61 0.62 10.84
CA VAL A 3 -12.37 2.08 10.80
C VAL A 3 -13.03 2.72 12.02
N SER A 4 -12.38 3.69 12.64
CA SER A 4 -12.93 4.37 13.81
C SER A 4 -13.72 5.59 13.37
N CYS A 5 -14.91 5.81 13.93
CA CYS A 5 -15.62 7.07 13.78
C CYS A 5 -14.83 8.19 14.46
N GLN A 6 -14.54 9.28 13.75
CA GLN A 6 -13.82 10.42 14.32
C GLN A 6 -14.66 11.25 15.30
N GLU A 7 -15.99 11.17 15.20
CA GLU A 7 -16.90 11.94 16.05
C GLU A 7 -17.17 11.25 17.39
N CYS A 8 -17.46 9.94 17.38
CA CYS A 8 -17.86 9.20 18.59
C CYS A 8 -16.86 8.11 19.03
N GLY A 9 -15.80 7.86 18.25
CA GLY A 9 -14.80 6.83 18.56
C GLY A 9 -15.26 5.38 18.32
N ALA A 10 -16.48 5.18 17.82
CA ALA A 10 -17.02 3.85 17.56
C ALA A 10 -16.20 3.07 16.52
N GLN A 11 -16.02 1.77 16.74
CA GLN A 11 -15.34 0.91 15.77
C GLN A 11 -16.32 0.38 14.72
N LEU A 12 -16.13 0.82 13.49
CA LEU A 12 -17.01 0.57 12.35
C LEU A 12 -16.39 -0.43 11.39
N ARG A 13 -17.26 -1.16 10.69
CA ARG A 13 -16.85 -2.05 9.60
C ARG A 13 -16.61 -1.22 8.34
N LEU A 14 -15.66 -1.63 7.52
CA LEU A 14 -15.43 -1.01 6.22
C LEU A 14 -16.68 -1.21 5.32
N GLY A 15 -17.09 -0.15 4.61
CA GLY A 15 -18.23 -0.18 3.69
C GLY A 15 -19.52 0.49 4.19
N THR A 16 -19.48 1.19 5.33
CA THR A 16 -20.59 2.03 5.79
C THR A 16 -20.32 3.50 5.44
N ASP A 17 -21.26 4.18 4.80
CA ASP A 17 -21.14 5.61 4.45
C ASP A 17 -21.37 6.54 5.66
N SER A 18 -22.01 6.04 6.72
CA SER A 18 -22.31 6.80 7.94
C SER A 18 -22.20 5.93 9.19
N CYS A 19 -21.92 6.57 10.31
CA CYS A 19 -21.82 5.91 11.61
C CYS A 19 -23.23 5.56 12.13
N PRO A 20 -23.56 4.29 12.39
CA PRO A 20 -24.87 3.91 12.93
C PRO A 20 -25.07 4.32 14.39
N LEU A 21 -24.03 4.76 15.11
CA LEU A 21 -24.14 5.15 16.51
C LEU A 21 -24.40 6.64 16.70
N CYS A 22 -23.73 7.52 15.95
CA CYS A 22 -23.91 8.96 16.07
C CYS A 22 -24.52 9.63 14.83
N GLY A 23 -24.66 8.91 13.72
CA GLY A 23 -25.17 9.43 12.45
C GLY A 23 -24.15 10.21 11.61
N ALA A 24 -22.91 10.36 12.08
CA ALA A 24 -21.88 11.11 11.36
C ALA A 24 -21.49 10.44 10.04
N GLU A 25 -21.40 11.22 8.96
CA GLU A 25 -20.93 10.74 7.66
C GLU A 25 -19.45 10.34 7.72
N LEU A 26 -19.15 9.13 7.28
CA LEU A 26 -17.79 8.64 7.19
C LEU A 26 -17.21 9.08 5.85
N LYS A 27 -16.25 10.01 5.89
CA LYS A 27 -15.41 10.32 4.73
C LYS A 27 -14.39 9.21 4.52
N VAL A 28 -14.87 8.00 4.20
CA VAL A 28 -13.99 6.91 3.78
C VAL A 28 -13.61 7.23 2.34
N LYS A 29 -12.45 7.87 2.15
CA LYS A 29 -11.86 7.88 0.81
C LYS A 29 -11.73 6.42 0.40
N PRO A 30 -12.29 5.99 -0.74
CA PRO A 30 -11.88 4.73 -1.34
C PRO A 30 -10.36 4.74 -1.31
N ARG A 31 -9.72 3.61 -1.02
CA ARG A 31 -8.30 3.45 -1.31
C ARG A 31 -8.16 3.59 -2.82
N GLU A 32 -8.13 4.83 -3.31
CA GLU A 32 -7.53 5.15 -4.58
C GLU A 32 -6.15 4.52 -4.49
N LYS A 33 -5.92 3.61 -5.43
CA LYS A 33 -4.65 2.94 -5.64
C LYS A 33 -3.59 3.99 -5.40
N ALA A 34 -2.78 3.81 -4.35
CA ALA A 34 -1.76 4.78 -3.98
C ALA A 34 -1.10 5.24 -5.28
N GLU A 35 -1.24 6.53 -5.60
CA GLU A 35 -0.62 7.08 -6.79
C GLU A 35 0.84 6.63 -6.76
N PRO A 36 1.38 6.11 -7.88
CA PRO A 36 2.77 5.71 -7.92
C PRO A 36 3.60 6.90 -7.47
N GLN A 37 4.18 6.79 -6.28
CA GLN A 37 5.11 7.79 -5.77
C GLN A 37 6.17 7.93 -6.85
N ALA A 38 6.45 9.18 -7.26
CA ALA A 38 7.50 9.46 -8.24
C ALA A 38 8.75 8.65 -7.84
N PRO A 39 9.45 8.00 -8.80
CA PRO A 39 10.54 7.10 -8.46
C PRO A 39 11.57 7.88 -7.65
N ASP A 40 11.58 7.64 -6.35
CA ASP A 40 12.58 8.16 -5.47
C ASP A 40 13.83 7.28 -5.61
N GLU A 41 14.90 7.71 -4.96
CA GLU A 41 16.18 7.01 -4.95
C GLU A 41 16.02 5.51 -4.58
N TYR A 42 15.06 5.16 -3.71
CA TYR A 42 14.76 3.77 -3.38
C TYR A 42 14.26 2.95 -4.59
N HIS A 43 13.33 3.50 -5.38
CA HIS A 43 12.79 2.80 -6.56
C HIS A 43 13.87 2.54 -7.63
N ASP A 44 14.82 3.45 -7.80
CA ASP A 44 15.97 3.25 -8.68
C ASP A 44 16.91 2.15 -8.17
N ASN A 45 17.22 2.17 -6.88
CA ASN A 45 18.05 1.14 -6.24
C ASN A 45 17.44 -0.27 -6.40
N VAL A 46 16.11 -0.40 -6.25
CA VAL A 46 15.42 -1.68 -6.44
C VAL A 46 15.50 -2.17 -7.89
N ARG A 47 15.40 -1.25 -8.87
CA ARG A 47 15.57 -1.60 -10.29
C ARG A 47 16.98 -2.11 -10.57
N GLN A 48 17.99 -1.42 -10.06
CA GLN A 48 19.39 -1.78 -10.28
C GLN A 48 19.74 -3.14 -9.64
N LEU A 49 19.29 -3.37 -8.40
CA LEU A 49 19.55 -4.62 -7.68
C LEU A 49 18.93 -5.83 -8.39
N ARG A 50 17.74 -5.67 -8.99
CA ARG A 50 17.10 -6.74 -9.76
C ARG A 50 17.94 -7.18 -10.96
N GLU A 51 18.53 -6.24 -11.67
CA GLU A 51 19.38 -6.52 -12.84
C GLU A 51 20.70 -7.18 -12.43
N GLU A 52 21.31 -6.73 -11.33
CA GLU A 52 22.52 -7.33 -10.78
C GLU A 52 22.29 -8.79 -10.36
N LEU A 53 21.19 -9.07 -9.66
CA LEU A 53 20.83 -10.44 -9.26
C LEU A 53 20.53 -11.37 -10.45
N LYS A 54 20.06 -10.82 -11.57
CA LYS A 54 19.87 -11.57 -12.82
C LYS A 54 21.22 -11.93 -13.43
N ARG A 55 22.15 -10.97 -13.46
CA ARG A 55 23.50 -11.18 -13.97
C ARG A 55 24.26 -12.23 -13.15
N LEU A 56 24.20 -12.13 -11.81
CA LEU A 56 24.84 -13.10 -10.92
C LEU A 56 24.30 -14.51 -11.16
N ARG A 57 22.97 -14.67 -11.12
CA ARG A 57 22.32 -15.95 -11.41
C ARG A 57 22.63 -16.52 -12.80
N GLY A 58 22.89 -15.66 -13.79
CA GLY A 58 23.34 -16.09 -15.12
C GLY A 58 24.80 -16.55 -15.14
N HIS A 59 25.66 -15.87 -14.38
CA HIS A 59 27.09 -16.20 -14.29
C HIS A 59 27.35 -17.47 -13.47
N ASP A 60 26.50 -17.76 -12.46
CA ASP A 60 26.56 -19.00 -11.68
C ASP A 60 26.11 -20.25 -12.50
N ALA A 61 25.48 -20.07 -13.66
CA ALA A 61 25.09 -21.17 -14.55
C ALA A 61 26.25 -21.69 -15.43
N GLU A 62 27.36 -20.96 -15.54
CA GLU A 62 28.56 -21.37 -16.30
C GLU A 62 29.63 -22.07 -15.42
N ALA A 63 29.36 -22.27 -14.13
CA ALA A 63 30.29 -22.89 -13.18
C ALA A 63 29.98 -24.36 -12.84
N VAL A 64 29.42 -25.13 -13.79
CA VAL A 64 29.19 -26.59 -13.65
C VAL A 64 29.77 -27.36 -14.82
#